data_AF-A0A7X0NXG5-F1
#
_entry.id   AF-A0A7X0NXG5-F1
#
_cell.length_a   1.000
_cell.length_b   1.000
_cell.length_c   1.000
_cell.angle_alpha   90.00
_cell.angle_beta   90.00
_cell.angle_gamma   90.00
#
_symmetry.space_group_name_H-M   'P 1'
#
loop_
_entity.id
_entity.type
_entity.pdbx_description
1 polymer ?
#
loop_
_entity_poly.entity_id
_entity_poly.type
_entity_poly.pdbx_seq_one_letter_code
_entity_poly.pdbx_strand_id
1 'polypeptide(L)'
;MKGPLWVAWRGQRAQAAAIAAVVLMYALACVVERAEPGLSGLTRQLAGLLPGAVCLVWGAPLISREFETGTYKLAWTQSLTRGRWLAAVVAVPIAGASAAAAVTAALPAWVLPPAGGDPMAWPYYESHGPVPFARVLFALMLGIALGAVTRHTRIAMPLSLLLAGLGQLAGRALRDRLDLAYWPAQWVETAAHLVLTLLLAGVALLAIRRRA
;
A
#
# COMPACT_ATOMS: atom_id res chain seq x y z
N MET A 1 11.21 -0.03 28.81
CA MET A 1 10.24 -0.61 27.84
C MET A 1 10.00 -2.07 28.20
N LYS A 2 8.75 -2.48 28.49
CA LYS A 2 8.42 -3.86 28.91
C LYS A 2 8.65 -4.85 27.76
N GLY A 3 9.14 -6.05 28.08
CA GLY A 3 9.65 -7.08 27.15
C GLY A 3 8.88 -7.35 25.84
N PRO A 4 7.54 -7.41 25.79
CA PRO A 4 6.81 -7.69 24.55
C PRO A 4 6.81 -6.53 23.53
N LEU A 5 6.87 -5.27 23.97
CA LEU A 5 6.91 -4.10 23.07
C LEU A 5 8.25 -4.01 22.32
N TRP A 6 9.33 -4.47 22.95
CA TRP A 6 10.68 -4.43 22.35
C TRP A 6 10.84 -5.44 21.20
N VAL A 7 10.26 -6.64 21.33
CA VAL A 7 10.29 -7.66 20.28
C VAL A 7 9.47 -7.23 19.06
N ALA A 8 8.26 -6.69 19.29
CA ALA A 8 7.42 -6.14 18.22
C ALA A 8 8.13 -5.00 17.47
N TRP A 9 8.77 -4.08 18.22
CA TRP A 9 9.55 -2.99 17.63
C TRP A 9 10.73 -3.49 16.78
N ARG A 10 11.46 -4.51 17.24
CA ARG A 10 12.62 -5.06 16.52
C ARG A 10 12.26 -5.62 15.14
N GLY A 11 11.07 -6.20 15.00
CA GLY A 11 10.56 -6.70 13.72
C GLY A 11 10.04 -5.57 12.82
N GLN A 12 9.38 -4.56 13.39
CA GLN A 12 8.70 -3.51 12.62
C GLN A 12 9.56 -2.26 12.34
N ARG A 13 10.73 -2.10 12.99
CA ARG A 13 11.59 -0.91 12.81
C ARG A 13 12.02 -0.65 11.36
N ALA A 14 12.27 -1.70 10.57
CA ALA A 14 12.64 -1.55 9.16
C ALA A 14 11.46 -1.06 8.31
N GLN A 15 10.25 -1.49 8.65
CA GLN A 15 9.03 -1.03 7.99
C GLN A 15 8.71 0.42 8.38
N ALA A 16 8.82 0.76 9.67
CA ALA A 16 8.65 2.13 10.14
C ALA A 16 9.68 3.08 9.51
N ALA A 17 10.96 2.68 9.43
CA ALA A 17 12.01 3.46 8.77
C ALA A 17 11.73 3.64 7.28
N ALA A 18 11.25 2.60 6.59
CA ALA A 18 10.87 2.70 5.19
C ALA A 18 9.67 3.63 4.98
N ILE A 19 8.65 3.59 5.86
CA ILE A 19 7.50 4.52 5.82
C ILE A 19 7.99 5.95 5.97
N ALA A 20 8.83 6.21 6.96
CA ALA A 20 9.43 7.52 7.17
C ALA A 20 10.25 7.96 5.95
N ALA A 21 11.04 7.06 5.34
CA ALA A 21 11.81 7.36 4.15
C ALA A 21 10.92 7.73 2.95
N VAL A 22 9.82 7.01 2.72
CA VAL A 22 8.86 7.35 1.65
C VAL A 22 8.22 8.72 1.89
N VAL A 23 7.79 8.99 3.13
CA VAL A 23 7.20 10.28 3.50
C VAL A 23 8.22 11.42 3.35
N LEU A 24 9.46 11.22 3.80
CA LEU A 24 10.53 12.21 3.69
C LEU A 24 10.94 12.45 2.23
N MET A 25 11.02 11.39 1.42
CA MET A 25 11.28 11.49 -0.03
C MET A 25 10.18 12.30 -0.70
N TYR A 26 8.92 12.05 -0.35
CA TYR A 26 7.79 12.79 -0.91
C TYR A 26 7.72 14.24 -0.43
N ALA A 27 8.10 14.51 0.83
CA ALA A 27 8.24 15.87 1.34
C ALA A 27 9.37 16.63 0.64
N LEU A 28 10.52 15.98 0.43
CA LEU A 28 11.62 16.54 -0.35
C LEU A 28 11.18 16.84 -1.78
N ALA A 29 10.44 15.94 -2.43
CA ALA A 29 9.84 16.14 -3.74
C ALA A 29 8.95 17.40 -3.78
N CYS A 30 8.12 17.63 -2.75
CA CYS A 30 7.30 18.85 -2.66
C CYS A 30 8.17 20.11 -2.54
N VAL A 31 9.22 20.08 -1.72
CA VAL A 31 10.13 21.23 -1.55
C VAL A 31 10.88 21.54 -2.84
N VAL A 32 11.38 20.50 -3.53
CA VAL A 32 12.07 20.63 -4.82
C VAL A 32 11.12 21.19 -5.89
N GLU A 33 9.91 20.65 -6.01
CA GLU A 33 8.90 21.14 -6.97
C GLU A 33 8.47 22.58 -6.67
N ARG A 34 8.45 22.98 -5.39
CA ARG A 34 8.19 24.37 -4.96
C ARG A 34 9.34 25.32 -5.32
N ALA A 35 10.59 24.87 -5.18
CA ALA A 35 11.78 25.66 -5.45
C ALA A 35 12.05 25.81 -6.96
N GLU A 36 11.77 24.76 -7.73
CA GLU A 36 12.04 24.67 -9.17
C GLU A 36 10.74 24.37 -9.95
N PRO A 37 9.96 25.41 -10.33
CA PRO A 37 8.67 25.22 -11.01
C PRO A 37 8.75 24.43 -12.33
N GLY A 38 9.93 24.36 -12.95
CA GLY A 38 10.19 23.53 -14.13
C GLY A 38 10.03 22.02 -13.87
N LEU A 39 10.05 21.59 -12.61
CA LEU A 39 9.84 20.19 -12.18
C LEU A 39 8.38 19.90 -11.78
N SER A 40 7.43 20.77 -12.14
CA SER A 40 6.02 20.58 -11.81
C SER A 40 5.48 19.21 -12.28
N GLY A 41 4.74 18.54 -11.41
CA GLY A 41 4.22 17.19 -11.63
C GLY A 41 5.12 16.04 -11.15
N LEU A 42 6.31 16.31 -10.60
CA LEU A 42 7.17 15.26 -10.02
C LEU A 42 6.44 14.50 -8.90
N THR A 43 5.79 15.21 -7.98
CA THR A 43 5.01 14.58 -6.89
C THR A 43 3.89 13.69 -7.43
N ARG A 44 3.20 14.13 -8.49
CA ARG A 44 2.13 13.38 -9.17
C ARG A 44 2.64 12.09 -9.82
N GLN A 45 3.81 12.13 -10.46
CA GLN A 45 4.44 10.93 -11.03
C GLN A 45 4.86 9.94 -9.94
N LEU A 46 5.45 10.42 -8.86
CA LEU A 46 5.83 9.57 -7.73
C LEU A 46 4.62 8.92 -7.05
N ALA A 47 3.50 9.64 -6.93
CA ALA A 47 2.28 9.12 -6.33
C ALA A 47 1.77 7.85 -7.02
N GLY A 48 1.79 7.80 -8.36
CA GLY A 48 1.37 6.61 -9.13
C GLY A 48 2.25 5.37 -8.91
N LEU A 49 3.50 5.55 -8.47
CA LEU A 49 4.43 4.46 -8.18
C LEU A 49 4.28 3.91 -6.76
N LEU A 50 3.68 4.68 -5.85
CA LEU A 50 3.55 4.31 -4.42
C LEU A 50 2.85 2.96 -4.21
N PRO A 51 1.71 2.64 -4.85
CA PRO A 51 1.04 1.36 -4.61
C PRO A 51 1.93 0.17 -4.97
N GLY A 52 2.65 0.24 -6.10
CA GLY A 52 3.57 -0.81 -6.54
C GLY A 52 4.74 -1.00 -5.57
N ALA A 53 5.33 0.10 -5.09
CA ALA A 53 6.41 0.07 -4.10
C ALA A 53 5.95 -0.52 -2.75
N VAL A 54 4.79 -0.10 -2.24
CA VAL A 54 4.21 -0.62 -0.99
C VAL A 54 3.93 -2.11 -1.08
N CYS A 55 3.37 -2.55 -2.21
CA CYS A 55 3.08 -3.95 -2.50
C CYS A 55 4.35 -4.81 -2.47
N LEU A 56 5.37 -4.38 -3.22
CA LEU A 56 6.62 -5.09 -3.43
C LEU A 56 7.49 -5.15 -2.16
N VAL A 57 7.66 -4.00 -1.49
CA VAL A 57 8.64 -3.84 -0.41
C VAL A 57 8.05 -4.18 0.95
N TRP A 58 6.75 -3.99 1.16
CA TRP A 58 6.11 -4.26 2.45
C TRP A 58 5.10 -5.39 2.38
N GLY A 59 4.08 -5.29 1.53
CA GLY A 59 2.95 -6.22 1.53
C GLY A 59 3.40 -7.67 1.35
N ALA A 60 4.10 -7.95 0.25
CA ALA A 60 4.57 -9.29 -0.09
C ALA A 60 5.48 -9.92 1.00
N PRO A 61 6.60 -9.29 1.41
CA PRO A 61 7.49 -9.87 2.40
C PRO A 61 6.92 -9.96 3.81
N LEU A 62 5.87 -9.20 4.16
CA LEU A 62 5.37 -9.11 5.53
C LEU A 62 5.03 -10.49 6.11
N ILE A 63 4.33 -11.32 5.32
CA ILE A 63 3.90 -12.64 5.75
C ILE A 63 4.78 -13.74 5.17
N SER A 64 5.27 -13.60 3.93
CA SER A 64 6.11 -14.65 3.33
C SER A 64 7.41 -14.86 4.09
N ARG A 65 8.05 -13.79 4.59
CA ARG A 65 9.28 -13.92 5.38
C ARG A 65 9.06 -14.64 6.70
N GLU A 66 7.95 -14.36 7.38
CA GLU A 66 7.57 -15.06 8.62
C GLU A 66 7.45 -16.57 8.38
N PHE A 67 6.89 -16.97 7.23
CA PHE A 67 6.83 -18.37 6.83
C PHE A 67 8.20 -18.97 6.49
N GLU A 68 9.04 -18.23 5.77
CA GLU A 68 10.40 -18.66 5.40
C GLU A 68 11.31 -18.85 6.63
N THR A 69 11.24 -17.95 7.61
CA THR A 69 12.04 -18.03 8.84
C THR A 69 11.41 -18.93 9.91
N GLY A 70 10.15 -19.34 9.73
CA GLY A 70 9.42 -20.15 10.70
C GLY A 70 9.04 -19.40 11.99
N THR A 71 9.20 -18.08 12.04
CA THR A 71 8.96 -17.24 13.22
C THR A 71 7.51 -17.32 13.71
N TYR A 72 6.55 -17.52 12.79
CA TYR A 72 5.14 -17.72 13.12
C TYR A 72 4.88 -18.90 14.07
N LYS A 73 5.72 -19.95 14.06
CA LYS A 73 5.55 -21.13 14.92
C LYS A 73 5.68 -20.77 16.40
N LEU A 74 6.64 -19.92 16.74
CA LEU A 74 6.84 -19.44 18.11
C LEU A 74 5.65 -18.59 18.59
N ALA A 75 5.11 -17.75 17.71
CA ALA A 75 3.94 -16.94 18.06
C ALA A 75 2.70 -17.83 18.32
N TRP A 76 2.53 -18.92 17.56
CA TRP A 76 1.38 -19.81 17.72
C TRP A 76 1.47 -20.74 18.93
N THR A 77 2.67 -21.03 19.46
CA THR A 77 2.82 -21.76 20.73
C THR A 77 2.52 -20.89 21.95
N GLN A 78 2.57 -19.57 21.81
CA GLN A 78 2.32 -18.59 22.89
C GLN A 78 0.83 -18.22 23.06
N SER A 79 -0.09 -19.17 22.83
CA SER A 79 -1.56 -19.00 22.99
C SER A 79 -2.23 -17.93 22.10
N LEU A 80 -1.55 -17.40 21.08
CA LEU A 80 -2.16 -16.50 20.10
C LEU A 80 -2.89 -17.30 19.02
N THR A 81 -4.21 -17.10 18.92
CA THR A 81 -4.98 -17.61 17.77
C THR A 81 -4.42 -17.04 16.47
N ARG A 82 -4.49 -17.82 15.37
CA ARG A 82 -3.99 -17.41 14.05
C ARG A 82 -4.55 -16.07 13.54
N GLY A 83 -5.83 -15.79 13.82
CA GLY A 83 -6.48 -14.53 13.46
C GLY A 83 -5.93 -13.33 14.25
N ARG A 84 -5.73 -13.50 15.57
CA ARG A 84 -5.10 -12.46 16.41
C ARG A 84 -3.65 -12.22 16.02
N TRP A 85 -2.91 -13.27 15.66
CA TRP A 85 -1.55 -13.15 15.13
C TRP A 85 -1.53 -12.34 13.84
N LEU A 86 -2.38 -12.67 12.85
CA LEU A 86 -2.43 -11.92 11.60
C LEU A 86 -2.78 -10.45 11.86
N ALA A 87 -3.81 -10.20 12.67
CA ALA A 87 -4.22 -8.83 13.04
C ALA A 87 -3.06 -8.03 13.65
N ALA A 88 -2.29 -8.63 14.57
CA ALA A 88 -1.14 -7.99 15.20
C ALA A 88 -0.02 -7.67 14.20
N VAL A 89 0.22 -8.55 13.22
CA VAL A 89 1.25 -8.36 12.19
C VAL A 89 0.87 -7.27 11.19
N VAL A 90 -0.40 -7.21 10.79
CA VAL A 90 -0.85 -6.28 9.72
C VAL A 90 -1.32 -4.92 10.24
N ALA A 91 -1.67 -4.78 11.52
CA ALA A 91 -2.21 -3.53 12.08
C ALA A 91 -1.27 -2.32 11.87
N VAL A 92 0.01 -2.47 12.19
CA VAL A 92 1.00 -1.38 12.06
C VAL A 92 1.26 -1.02 10.60
N PRO A 93 1.49 -1.98 9.68
CA PRO A 93 1.59 -1.69 8.26
C PRO A 93 0.35 -0.99 7.67
N ILE A 94 -0.86 -1.41 8.04
CA ILE A 94 -2.10 -0.78 7.56
C ILE A 94 -2.19 0.66 8.08
N ALA A 95 -1.93 0.89 9.38
CA ALA A 95 -1.95 2.23 9.96
C ALA A 95 -0.88 3.14 9.32
N GLY A 96 0.34 2.63 9.15
CA GLY A 96 1.45 3.36 8.54
C GLY A 96 1.21 3.70 7.08
N ALA A 97 0.69 2.76 6.29
CA ALA A 97 0.32 2.99 4.90
C ALA A 97 -0.82 4.01 4.76
N SER A 98 -1.82 3.95 5.65
CA SER A 98 -2.91 4.93 5.70
C SER A 98 -2.40 6.33 6.04
N ALA A 99 -1.50 6.44 7.02
CA ALA A 99 -0.88 7.71 7.40
C ALA A 99 0.00 8.27 6.27
N ALA A 100 0.81 7.44 5.61
CA ALA A 100 1.62 7.86 4.47
C ALA A 100 0.75 8.32 3.29
N ALA A 101 -0.36 7.64 3.01
CA ALA A 101 -1.33 8.07 2.00
C ALA A 101 -1.96 9.43 2.37
N ALA A 102 -2.31 9.65 3.64
CA ALA A 102 -2.81 10.95 4.11
C ALA A 102 -1.80 12.07 3.95
N VAL A 103 -0.54 11.84 4.30
CA VAL A 103 0.52 12.84 4.14
C VAL A 103 0.78 13.12 2.66
N THR A 104 0.85 12.10 1.81
CA THR A 104 1.12 12.26 0.38
C THR A 104 -0.02 12.98 -0.38
N ALA A 105 -1.24 12.96 0.16
CA ALA A 105 -2.36 13.75 -0.36
C ALA A 105 -2.41 15.18 0.21
N ALA A 106 -2.20 15.34 1.52
CA ALA A 106 -2.35 16.64 2.20
C ALA A 106 -1.16 17.57 1.96
N LEU A 107 0.06 17.04 1.91
CA LEU A 107 1.28 17.84 1.82
C LEU A 107 1.39 18.63 0.51
N PRO A 108 1.16 18.04 -0.68
CA PRO A 108 1.16 18.80 -1.94
C PRO A 108 0.10 19.89 -1.95
N ALA A 109 -1.10 19.61 -1.44
CA ALA A 109 -2.19 20.59 -1.38
C ALA A 109 -1.86 21.80 -0.49
N TRP A 110 -0.97 21.64 0.49
CA TRP A 110 -0.55 22.72 1.38
C TRP A 110 0.69 23.48 0.88
N VAL A 111 1.63 22.78 0.22
CA VAL A 111 2.94 23.34 -0.17
C VAL A 111 2.96 23.86 -1.60
N LEU A 112 2.27 23.17 -2.52
CA LEU A 112 2.31 23.46 -3.95
C LEU A 112 1.12 24.34 -4.36
N PRO A 113 1.27 25.17 -5.41
CA PRO A 113 0.12 25.86 -5.99
C PRO A 113 -0.90 24.84 -6.53
N PRO A 114 -2.19 25.21 -6.63
CA PRO A 114 -3.22 24.33 -7.18
C PRO A 114 -2.80 23.76 -8.53
N ALA A 115 -2.85 22.43 -8.65
CA ALA A 115 -2.46 21.75 -9.87
C ALA A 115 -3.47 22.08 -10.98
N GLY A 116 -2.98 22.66 -12.07
CA GLY A 116 -3.73 22.83 -13.32
C GLY A 116 -3.65 21.61 -14.24
N GLY A 117 -4.40 21.65 -15.33
CA GLY A 117 -4.46 20.60 -16.34
C GLY A 117 -5.69 19.69 -16.22
N ASP A 118 -5.74 18.69 -17.07
CA ASP A 118 -6.84 17.72 -17.11
C ASP A 118 -6.83 16.80 -15.87
N PRO A 119 -7.89 16.80 -15.04
CA PRO A 119 -8.01 15.90 -13.89
C PRO A 119 -8.05 14.41 -14.26
N MET A 120 -8.38 14.08 -15.51
CA MET A 120 -8.38 12.71 -16.01
C MET A 120 -7.00 12.25 -16.49
N ALA A 121 -6.04 13.16 -16.64
CA ALA A 121 -4.68 12.80 -16.98
C ALA A 121 -4.08 11.86 -15.91
N TRP A 122 -3.40 10.79 -16.35
CA TRP A 122 -2.91 9.72 -15.48
C TRP A 122 -2.24 10.24 -14.20
N PRO A 123 -1.21 11.12 -14.26
CA PRO A 123 -0.50 11.51 -13.04
C PRO A 123 -1.40 12.29 -12.07
N TYR A 124 -2.33 13.11 -12.59
CA TYR A 124 -3.25 13.86 -11.74
C TYR A 124 -4.23 12.91 -11.04
N TYR A 125 -4.81 11.98 -11.79
CA TYR A 125 -5.80 11.05 -11.29
C TYR A 125 -5.21 10.14 -10.19
N GLU A 126 -3.97 9.69 -10.36
CA GLU A 126 -3.26 8.84 -9.39
C GLU A 126 -2.75 9.58 -8.14
N SER A 127 -2.81 10.91 -8.11
CA SER A 127 -2.30 11.70 -6.99
C SER A 127 -3.39 12.46 -6.22
N HIS A 128 -4.60 12.58 -6.78
CA HIS A 128 -5.70 13.35 -6.20
C HIS A 128 -6.92 12.49 -5.90
N GLY A 129 -7.72 12.96 -4.95
CA GLY A 129 -8.97 12.31 -4.57
C GLY A 129 -8.75 11.09 -3.67
N PRO A 130 -9.81 10.27 -3.47
CA PRO A 130 -9.77 9.11 -2.58
C PRO A 130 -9.12 7.86 -3.18
N VAL A 131 -8.95 7.78 -4.51
CA VAL A 131 -8.41 6.57 -5.18
C VAL A 131 -6.98 6.21 -4.76
N PRO A 132 -6.02 7.16 -4.64
CA PRO A 132 -4.63 6.83 -4.28
C PRO A 132 -4.55 6.10 -2.93
N PHE A 133 -5.37 6.52 -1.97
CA PHE A 133 -5.50 5.88 -0.65
C PHE A 133 -5.98 4.44 -0.77
N ALA A 134 -7.07 4.23 -1.50
CA ALA A 134 -7.66 2.92 -1.68
C ALA A 134 -6.70 1.98 -2.42
N ARG A 135 -5.93 2.49 -3.39
CA ARG A 135 -4.90 1.74 -4.11
C ARG A 135 -3.74 1.33 -3.22
N VAL A 136 -3.25 2.21 -2.36
CA VAL A 136 -2.16 1.87 -1.41
C VAL A 136 -2.61 0.75 -0.46
N LEU A 137 -3.83 0.85 0.09
CA LEU A 137 -4.40 -0.18 0.96
C LEU A 137 -4.61 -1.51 0.23
N PHE A 138 -5.18 -1.45 -0.98
CA PHE A 138 -5.33 -2.60 -1.85
C PHE A 138 -4.00 -3.27 -2.14
N ALA A 139 -2.99 -2.50 -2.54
CA ALA A 139 -1.69 -3.01 -2.95
C ALA A 139 -0.94 -3.63 -1.75
N LEU A 140 -1.04 -3.01 -0.57
CA LEU A 140 -0.55 -3.60 0.68
C LEU A 140 -1.21 -4.96 0.94
N MET A 141 -2.54 -5.02 0.90
CA MET A 141 -3.28 -6.25 1.21
C MET A 141 -3.12 -7.33 0.13
N LEU A 142 -2.96 -6.94 -1.13
CA LEU A 142 -2.63 -7.84 -2.23
C LEU A 142 -1.29 -8.53 -1.97
N GLY A 143 -0.27 -7.75 -1.61
CA GLY A 143 1.02 -8.30 -1.20
C GLY A 143 0.89 -9.25 -0.01
N ILE A 144 0.15 -8.86 1.03
CA ILE A 144 -0.07 -9.70 2.23
C ILE A 144 -0.75 -11.02 1.86
N ALA A 145 -1.81 -10.98 1.05
CA ALA A 145 -2.54 -12.16 0.62
C ALA A 145 -1.68 -13.08 -0.22
N LEU A 146 -0.92 -12.55 -1.17
CA LEU A 146 -0.01 -13.34 -1.99
C LEU A 146 1.15 -13.90 -1.17
N GLY A 147 1.70 -13.13 -0.22
CA GLY A 147 2.70 -13.62 0.74
C GLY A 147 2.17 -14.76 1.60
N ALA A 148 0.92 -14.69 2.04
CA ALA A 148 0.26 -15.76 2.80
C ALA A 148 -0.02 -17.02 1.97
N VAL A 149 -0.42 -16.85 0.70
CA VAL A 149 -0.74 -17.96 -0.21
C VAL A 149 0.53 -18.66 -0.70
N THR A 150 1.51 -17.89 -1.17
CA THR A 150 2.73 -18.41 -1.79
C THR A 150 3.79 -18.82 -0.77
N ARG A 151 3.82 -18.16 0.40
CA ARG A 151 4.78 -18.38 1.50
C ARG A 151 6.25 -18.20 1.10
N HIS A 152 6.52 -17.67 -0.09
CA HIS A 152 7.85 -17.52 -0.64
C HIS A 152 8.01 -16.10 -1.17
N THR A 153 8.88 -15.33 -0.55
CA THR A 153 9.11 -13.91 -0.85
C THR A 153 9.51 -13.72 -2.31
N ARG A 154 10.34 -14.63 -2.83
CA ARG A 154 10.79 -14.64 -4.24
C ARG A 154 9.65 -14.79 -5.28
N ILE A 155 8.52 -15.37 -4.89
CA ILE A 155 7.34 -15.53 -5.75
C ILE A 155 6.34 -14.40 -5.47
N ALA A 156 6.08 -14.13 -4.19
CA ALA A 156 5.11 -13.12 -3.76
C ALA A 156 5.44 -11.75 -4.34
N MET A 157 6.69 -11.30 -4.25
CA MET A 157 7.13 -9.97 -4.68
C MET A 157 6.79 -9.66 -6.16
N PRO A 158 7.32 -10.40 -7.15
CA PRO A 158 7.04 -10.10 -8.56
C PRO A 158 5.57 -10.28 -8.92
N LEU A 159 4.90 -11.28 -8.35
CA LEU A 159 3.48 -11.53 -8.61
C LEU A 159 2.60 -10.39 -8.11
N SER A 160 2.89 -9.86 -6.92
CA SER A 160 2.10 -8.77 -6.34
C SER A 160 2.31 -7.47 -7.11
N LEU A 161 3.53 -7.19 -7.58
CA LEU A 161 3.83 -6.05 -8.44
C LEU A 161 3.10 -6.15 -9.79
N LEU A 162 3.16 -7.33 -10.42
CA LEU A 162 2.48 -7.59 -11.69
C LEU A 162 0.97 -7.37 -11.56
N LEU A 163 0.32 -7.98 -10.56
CA LEU A 163 -1.12 -7.86 -10.38
C LEU A 163 -1.55 -6.44 -9.98
N ALA A 164 -0.75 -5.73 -9.18
CA ALA A 164 -1.02 -4.32 -8.87
C ALA A 164 -0.94 -3.44 -10.12
N GLY A 165 0.07 -3.63 -10.97
CA GLY A 165 0.22 -2.90 -12.23
C GLY A 165 -0.89 -3.21 -13.24
N LEU A 166 -1.24 -4.49 -13.38
CA LEU A 166 -2.39 -4.90 -14.22
C LEU A 166 -3.70 -4.31 -13.71
N GLY A 167 -3.91 -4.25 -12.40
CA GLY A 167 -5.07 -3.59 -11.80
C GLY A 167 -5.17 -2.10 -12.15
N GLN A 168 -4.04 -1.39 -12.14
CA GLN A 168 -4.01 0.02 -12.57
C GLN A 168 -4.35 0.19 -14.05
N LEU A 169 -3.75 -0.63 -14.92
CA LEU A 169 -4.02 -0.60 -16.36
C LEU A 169 -5.49 -0.96 -16.67
N ALA A 170 -6.03 -1.95 -15.97
CA ALA A 170 -7.44 -2.35 -16.10
C ALA A 170 -8.39 -1.24 -15.62
N GLY A 171 -8.09 -0.59 -14.49
CA GLY A 171 -8.86 0.55 -14.00
C GLY A 171 -8.90 1.68 -15.03
N ARG A 172 -7.73 2.06 -15.57
CA ARG A 172 -7.66 3.05 -16.64
C ARG A 172 -8.49 2.66 -17.87
N ALA A 173 -8.30 1.45 -18.38
CA ALA A 173 -9.04 0.98 -19.55
C ALA A 173 -10.56 0.95 -19.31
N LEU A 174 -10.99 0.67 -18.08
CA LEU A 174 -12.40 0.69 -17.70
C LEU A 174 -12.95 2.12 -17.65
N ARG A 175 -12.21 3.08 -17.08
CA ARG A 175 -12.60 4.50 -17.08
C ARG A 175 -12.76 5.02 -18.51
N ASP A 176 -11.78 4.75 -19.37
CA ASP A 176 -11.77 5.20 -20.76
C ASP A 176 -12.96 4.61 -21.55
N ARG A 177 -13.39 3.39 -21.22
CA ARG A 177 -14.56 2.74 -21.85
C ARG A 177 -15.91 3.25 -21.35
N LEU A 178 -15.98 3.61 -20.07
CA LEU A 178 -17.22 4.05 -19.43
C LEU A 178 -17.44 5.57 -19.53
N ASP A 179 -16.47 6.30 -20.08
CA ASP A 179 -16.47 7.77 -20.21
C ASP A 179 -16.90 8.48 -18.92
N LEU A 180 -16.41 7.97 -17.78
CA LEU A 180 -16.79 8.47 -16.47
C LEU A 180 -16.14 9.82 -16.22
N ALA A 181 -16.93 10.79 -15.79
CA ALA A 181 -16.40 12.03 -15.23
C ALA A 181 -15.52 11.74 -14.00
N TYR A 182 -14.62 12.68 -13.68
CA TYR A 182 -13.61 12.53 -12.63
C TYR A 182 -14.17 12.05 -11.28
N TRP A 183 -15.19 12.72 -10.72
CA TRP A 183 -15.71 12.39 -9.40
C TRP A 183 -16.43 11.04 -9.33
N PRO A 184 -17.35 10.69 -10.26
CA PRO A 184 -17.90 9.34 -10.33
C PRO A 184 -16.83 8.25 -10.46
N ALA A 185 -15.84 8.45 -11.33
CA ALA A 185 -14.74 7.51 -11.50
C ALA A 185 -13.96 7.29 -10.19
N GLN A 186 -13.65 8.37 -9.47
CA GLN A 186 -12.94 8.32 -8.19
C GLN A 186 -13.70 7.47 -7.16
N TRP A 187 -15.00 7.70 -6.98
CA TRP A 187 -15.79 6.94 -6.01
C TRP A 187 -15.94 5.46 -6.37
N VAL A 188 -16.22 5.16 -7.65
CA VAL A 188 -16.37 3.78 -8.12
C VAL A 188 -15.06 3.00 -7.94
N GLU A 189 -13.94 3.58 -8.35
CA GLU A 189 -12.64 2.91 -8.19
C GLU A 189 -12.25 2.77 -6.72
N THR A 190 -12.46 3.79 -5.89
CA THR A 190 -12.21 3.69 -4.45
C THR A 190 -13.02 2.54 -3.85
N ALA A 191 -14.32 2.47 -4.14
CA ALA A 191 -15.18 1.39 -3.64
C ALA A 191 -14.68 0.02 -4.11
N ALA A 192 -14.33 -0.11 -5.40
CA ALA A 192 -13.79 -1.36 -5.94
C ALA A 192 -12.52 -1.81 -5.23
N HIS A 193 -11.56 -0.90 -5.01
CA HIS A 193 -10.30 -1.23 -4.32
C HIS A 193 -10.53 -1.58 -2.84
N LEU A 194 -11.46 -0.91 -2.15
CA LEU A 194 -11.80 -1.25 -0.77
C LEU A 194 -12.47 -2.63 -0.67
N VAL A 195 -13.40 -2.95 -1.57
CA VAL A 195 -14.01 -4.28 -1.66
C VAL A 195 -12.93 -5.34 -1.92
N LEU A 196 -12.05 -5.12 -2.90
CA LEU A 196 -10.94 -6.02 -3.18
C LEU A 196 -10.00 -6.18 -1.99
N THR A 197 -9.73 -5.11 -1.24
CA THR A 197 -8.94 -5.14 -0.01
C THR A 197 -9.58 -6.07 1.03
N LEU A 198 -10.89 -5.96 1.25
CA LEU A 198 -11.61 -6.82 2.19
C LEU A 198 -11.62 -8.29 1.75
N LEU A 199 -11.82 -8.54 0.44
CA LEU A 199 -11.76 -9.88 -0.12
C LEU A 199 -10.37 -10.51 0.05
N LEU A 200 -9.31 -9.75 -0.22
CA LEU A 200 -7.92 -10.18 -0.05
C LEU A 200 -7.57 -10.43 1.41
N ALA A 201 -8.10 -9.63 2.34
CA ALA A 201 -7.97 -9.91 3.77
C ALA A 201 -8.61 -11.26 4.15
N GLY A 202 -9.78 -11.57 3.59
CA GLY A 202 -10.42 -12.88 3.69
C GLY A 202 -9.54 -14.01 3.13
N VAL A 203 -8.96 -13.82 1.94
CA VAL A 203 -8.03 -14.78 1.32
C VAL A 203 -6.81 -15.02 2.21
N ALA A 204 -6.19 -13.97 2.75
CA ALA A 204 -5.04 -14.08 3.65
C ALA A 204 -5.41 -14.89 4.91
N LEU A 205 -6.54 -14.58 5.55
CA LEU A 205 -7.05 -15.30 6.71
C LEU A 205 -7.30 -16.79 6.41
N LEU A 206 -7.94 -17.09 5.26
CA LEU A 206 -8.22 -18.46 4.85
C LEU A 206 -6.94 -19.24 4.53
N ALA A 207 -5.98 -18.62 3.84
CA ALA A 207 -4.69 -19.22 3.52
C ALA A 207 -3.91 -19.62 4.78
N ILE A 208 -3.95 -18.76 5.81
CA ILE A 208 -3.32 -19.02 7.11
C ILE A 208 -4.06 -20.11 7.90
N ARG A 209 -5.39 -20.16 7.82
CA ARG A 209 -6.21 -21.16 8.54
C ARG A 209 -6.13 -22.57 7.96
N ARG A 210 -6.15 -22.73 6.63
CA ARG A 210 -6.36 -24.03 5.96
C ARG A 210 -5.15 -24.95 5.93
N ARG A 211 -3.95 -24.45 6.19
CA ARG A 211 -2.71 -25.17 5.87
C ARG A 211 -1.74 -25.20 7.06
N ALA A 212 -2.29 -25.49 8.24
CA ALA A 212 -1.61 -25.72 9.51
C ALA A 212 -2.29 -26.86 10.25
#